data_AF-A0A1Y2BWN5-F1
#
_entry.id   AF-A0A1Y2BWN5-F1
#
_cell.length_a   1.000
_cell.length_b   1.000
_cell.length_c   1.000
_cell.angle_alpha   90.00
_cell.angle_beta   90.00
_cell.angle_gamma   90.00
#
_symmetry.space_group_name_H-M   'P 1'
#
loop_
_entity.id
_entity.type
_entity.pdbx_description
1 polymer ?
#
loop_
_entity_poly.entity_id
_entity_poly.type
_entity_poly.pdbx_seq_one_letter_code
_entity_poly.pdbx_strand_id
1 'polypeptide(L)'
;RQVNRGVPGRQLPLQSGFAISQLFAFKRLALKKGQRPPRLNETMPLTLYYHAGFQMHAALSKVSDTRTDLFRKRNEKLHSSQRVLLGAIYILYSEIDEDKKSSRDYIQQLPPDDQRELTALSSGYRIRELLQPARQVTAAMGAVRHVLRERVLRDPMPPHRDLFPVLQDFDLAWATFEKKICFYYLQQHETHLFQVLMSETVLRALDRGYITVDQVQSFDPSLILAIPRLTLFSALHHTPDMVNVTDPQNAFRWFRSQSSLLFEVKMRILELKENQINHLERILADQPESEGDVTVGVEDEAVKSIFLDICSVSDQLIRSKEVIGMLSKVFSMHKEEENTHIE
;
A
#
# COMPACT_ATOMS: atom_id res chain seq x y z
N ARG A 1 -34.56 43.98 -19.68
CA ARG A 1 -33.90 44.28 -18.39
C ARG A 1 -34.28 43.19 -17.39
N GLN A 2 -33.40 42.22 -17.19
CA GLN A 2 -33.13 41.48 -15.95
C GLN A 2 -32.17 40.35 -16.33
N VAL A 3 -30.88 40.58 -16.06
CA VAL A 3 -29.80 39.60 -16.27
C VAL A 3 -29.44 39.08 -14.90
N ASN A 4 -29.80 37.83 -14.63
CA ASN A 4 -29.41 37.08 -13.45
C ASN A 4 -28.00 36.54 -13.72
N ARG A 5 -26.96 37.11 -13.10
CA ARG A 5 -25.57 36.63 -13.20
C ARG A 5 -25.25 35.67 -12.06
N GLY A 6 -24.55 34.60 -12.43
CA GLY A 6 -24.31 33.38 -11.66
C GLY A 6 -23.71 33.54 -10.27
N VAL A 7 -24.11 32.60 -9.41
CA VAL A 7 -23.33 32.15 -8.27
C VAL A 7 -22.31 31.14 -8.79
N PRO A 8 -20.99 31.40 -8.77
CA PRO A 8 -20.02 30.34 -8.98
C PRO A 8 -19.92 29.50 -7.71
N GLY A 9 -20.00 28.18 -7.88
CA GLY A 9 -19.76 27.21 -6.83
C GLY A 9 -18.44 27.49 -6.12
N ARG A 10 -18.45 27.38 -4.79
CA ARG A 10 -17.23 27.41 -3.97
C ARG A 10 -16.31 26.26 -4.39
N GLN A 11 -15.39 26.54 -5.31
CA GLN A 11 -14.16 25.78 -5.44
C GLN A 11 -13.37 25.97 -4.14
N LEU A 12 -13.09 24.87 -3.46
CA LEU A 12 -12.15 24.83 -2.36
C LEU A 12 -10.78 25.33 -2.89
N PRO A 13 -10.12 26.30 -2.24
CA PRO A 13 -8.83 26.76 -2.70
C PRO A 13 -7.82 25.62 -2.62
N LEU A 14 -7.29 25.21 -3.77
CA LEU A 14 -6.00 24.55 -3.89
C LEU A 14 -4.94 25.58 -3.47
N GLN A 15 -4.64 25.67 -2.17
CA GLN A 15 -3.53 26.48 -1.67
C GLN A 15 -2.37 25.59 -1.23
N SER A 16 -1.29 25.72 -2.00
CA SER A 16 0.12 25.68 -1.60
C SER A 16 0.41 25.27 -0.15
N GLY A 17 1.09 24.13 -0.01
CA GLY A 17 1.99 23.80 1.09
C GLY A 17 1.43 24.06 2.49
N PHE A 18 0.64 23.12 3.03
CA PHE A 18 0.60 22.95 4.48
C PHE A 18 2.04 22.68 4.94
N ALA A 19 2.70 23.69 5.52
CA ALA A 19 3.96 23.46 6.21
C ALA A 19 3.69 22.40 7.30
N ILE A 20 4.53 21.36 7.37
CA ILE A 20 4.43 20.30 8.39
C ILE A 20 4.28 20.89 9.81
N SER A 21 4.82 22.10 10.04
CA SER A 21 4.67 22.90 11.25
C SER A 21 3.23 23.28 11.63
N GLN A 22 2.28 23.36 10.67
CA GLN A 22 0.87 23.64 10.94
C GLN A 22 0.06 22.37 11.23
N LEU A 23 0.43 21.24 10.62
CA LEU A 23 -0.14 19.91 10.92
C LEU A 23 0.20 19.47 12.34
N PHE A 24 1.41 19.83 12.80
CA PHE A 24 1.84 19.67 14.18
C PHE A 24 1.90 21.03 14.89
N ALA A 25 0.78 21.73 15.02
CA ALA A 25 0.66 22.86 15.94
C ALA A 25 0.82 22.37 17.39
N PHE A 26 2.06 22.08 17.79
CA PHE A 26 2.44 21.76 19.15
C PHE A 26 2.13 23.00 19.99
N LYS A 27 1.02 22.99 20.74
CA LYS A 27 0.75 24.06 21.72
C LYS A 27 1.99 24.22 22.59
N ARG A 28 2.51 25.45 22.65
CA ARG A 28 3.71 25.82 23.41
C ARG A 28 3.65 25.22 24.81
N LEU A 29 4.76 24.61 25.25
CA LEU A 29 4.96 24.10 26.61
C LEU A 29 4.94 25.27 27.62
N ALA A 30 3.75 25.78 27.94
CA ALA A 30 3.57 26.85 28.92
C ALA A 30 3.34 26.24 30.32
N LEU A 31 4.25 26.52 31.26
CA LEU A 31 4.06 26.17 32.67
C LEU A 31 2.85 26.92 33.23
N LYS A 32 2.02 26.24 34.02
CA LYS A 32 0.95 26.92 34.78
C LYS A 32 1.60 27.75 35.90
N LYS A 33 0.91 28.81 36.35
CA LYS A 33 1.40 29.69 37.42
C LYS A 33 1.72 28.85 38.67
N GLY A 34 2.97 28.90 39.14
CA GLY A 34 3.45 28.14 40.31
C GLY A 34 4.13 26.79 40.02
N GLN A 35 4.11 26.29 38.77
CA GLN A 35 4.84 25.07 38.41
C GLN A 35 6.33 25.35 38.18
N ARG A 36 7.19 24.47 38.68
CA ARG A 36 8.64 24.49 38.41
C ARG A 36 8.99 23.38 37.41
N PRO A 37 9.91 23.62 36.47
CA PRO A 37 10.39 22.56 35.58
C PRO A 37 11.12 21.48 36.39
N PRO A 38 10.99 20.19 36.02
CA PRO A 38 11.75 19.12 36.65
C PRO A 38 13.25 19.32 36.40
N ARG A 39 14.07 18.95 37.39
CA ARG A 39 15.52 18.82 37.17
C ARG A 39 15.76 17.69 36.17
N LEU A 40 16.70 17.90 35.24
CA LEU A 40 17.10 16.86 34.30
C LEU A 40 17.77 15.72 35.07
N ASN A 41 17.28 14.51 34.88
CA ASN A 41 17.92 13.29 35.36
C ASN A 41 17.93 12.25 34.24
N GLU A 42 19.12 11.93 33.74
CA GLU A 42 19.30 11.02 32.60
C GLU A 42 18.90 9.58 32.91
N THR A 43 18.79 9.19 34.18
CA THR A 43 18.30 7.87 34.58
C THR A 43 16.78 7.78 34.63
N MET A 44 16.06 8.90 34.46
CA MET A 44 14.61 8.96 34.59
C MET A 44 13.94 9.31 33.26
N PRO A 45 13.16 8.38 32.67
CA PRO A 45 12.57 8.56 31.34
C PRO A 45 11.64 9.77 31.26
N LEU A 46 10.88 10.05 32.32
CA LEU A 46 9.97 11.19 32.38
C LEU A 46 10.68 12.56 32.31
N THR A 47 11.83 12.70 32.98
CA THR A 47 12.57 13.98 32.91
C THR A 47 13.26 14.16 31.56
N LEU A 48 13.78 13.06 30.97
CA LEU A 48 14.31 13.04 29.60
C LEU A 48 13.24 13.46 28.59
N TYR A 49 12.04 12.87 28.69
CA TYR A 49 10.89 13.20 27.86
C TYR A 49 10.56 14.70 27.88
N TYR A 50 10.52 15.30 29.08
CA TYR A 50 10.18 16.72 29.25
C TYR A 50 11.20 17.65 28.60
N HIS A 51 12.50 17.43 28.85
CA HIS A 51 13.57 18.27 28.31
C HIS A 51 13.71 18.08 26.79
N ALA A 52 13.57 16.84 26.29
CA ALA A 52 13.57 16.55 24.87
C ALA A 52 12.39 17.24 24.15
N GLY A 53 11.19 17.24 24.75
CA GLY A 53 10.02 17.93 24.21
C GLY A 53 10.22 19.45 24.09
N PHE A 54 10.89 20.07 25.08
CA PHE A 54 11.22 21.49 25.03
C PHE A 54 12.24 21.81 23.92
N GLN A 55 13.29 20.98 23.79
CA GLN A 55 14.29 21.12 22.74
C GLN A 55 13.70 20.94 21.33
N MET A 56 12.82 19.95 21.17
CA MET A 56 12.08 19.69 19.94
C MET A 56 11.25 20.91 19.51
N HIS A 57 10.46 21.49 20.44
CA HIS A 57 9.66 22.68 20.15
C HIS A 57 10.53 23.90 19.82
N ALA A 58 11.64 24.09 20.53
CA ALA A 58 12.57 25.18 20.26
C ALA A 58 13.17 25.08 18.84
N ALA A 59 13.48 23.86 18.37
CA ALA A 59 13.96 23.62 17.02
C ALA A 59 12.91 23.92 15.94
N LEU A 60 11.63 23.64 16.21
CA LEU A 60 10.52 23.88 15.26
C LEU A 60 10.13 25.35 15.10
N SER A 61 10.20 26.14 16.17
CA SER A 61 9.65 27.51 16.21
C SER A 61 10.31 28.55 15.29
N LYS A 62 11.36 28.21 14.53
CA LYS A 62 12.19 29.16 13.77
C LYS A 62 12.66 28.66 12.40
N VAL A 63 11.95 27.72 11.79
CA VAL A 63 12.30 27.17 10.46
C VAL A 63 11.60 27.97 9.38
N SER A 64 12.35 28.81 8.66
CA SER A 64 11.84 29.61 7.54
C SER A 64 12.47 29.25 6.19
N ASP A 65 13.70 28.73 6.17
CA ASP A 65 14.44 28.39 4.95
C ASP A 65 15.04 26.98 5.07
N THR A 66 14.75 26.13 4.08
CA THR A 66 15.12 24.70 4.05
C THR A 66 16.48 24.42 3.41
N ARG A 67 17.14 25.42 2.81
CA ARG A 67 18.40 25.23 2.06
C ARG A 67 19.66 25.65 2.81
N THR A 68 19.55 26.08 4.06
CA THR A 68 20.68 26.61 4.84
C THR A 68 21.36 25.55 5.72
N ASP A 69 22.66 25.70 5.99
CA ASP A 69 23.36 24.85 6.98
C ASP A 69 22.75 24.97 8.39
N LEU A 70 22.18 26.14 8.70
CA LEU A 70 21.42 26.37 9.93
C LEU A 70 20.17 25.49 9.99
N PHE A 71 19.48 25.26 8.87
CA PHE A 71 18.38 24.31 8.78
C PHE A 71 18.86 22.89 9.01
N ARG A 72 19.97 22.47 8.37
CA ARG A 72 20.54 21.12 8.58
C ARG A 72 20.84 20.85 10.05
N LYS A 73 21.58 21.74 10.72
CA LYS A 73 21.90 21.64 12.15
C LYS A 73 20.65 21.63 13.04
N ARG A 74 19.61 22.40 12.68
CA ARG A 74 18.34 22.41 13.41
C ARG A 74 17.53 21.13 13.19
N ASN A 75 17.56 20.59 11.98
CA ASN A 75 16.90 19.34 11.64
C ASN A 75 17.57 18.16 12.36
N GLU A 76 18.90 18.14 12.41
CA GLU A 76 19.66 17.19 13.24
C GLU A 76 19.26 17.29 14.71
N LYS A 77 19.18 18.51 15.25
CA LYS A 77 18.72 18.74 16.64
C LYS A 77 17.27 18.29 16.85
N LEU A 78 16.40 18.52 15.87
CA LEU A 78 15.01 18.05 15.89
C LEU A 78 14.95 16.53 15.96
N HIS A 79 15.64 15.83 15.05
CA HIS A 79 15.68 14.37 15.01
C HIS A 79 16.32 13.77 16.27
N SER A 80 17.41 14.38 16.78
CA SER A 80 18.02 13.97 18.04
C SER A 80 17.04 14.10 19.21
N SER A 81 16.28 15.21 19.27
CA SER A 81 15.28 15.43 20.32
C SER A 81 14.09 14.47 20.19
N GLN A 82 13.64 14.21 18.96
CA GLN A 82 12.60 13.22 18.66
C GLN A 82 13.02 11.83 19.11
N ARG A 83 14.27 11.43 18.84
CA ARG A 83 14.81 10.12 19.23
C ARG A 83 14.81 9.95 20.74
N VAL A 84 15.24 10.96 21.50
CA VAL A 84 15.22 10.92 22.97
C VAL A 84 13.79 10.86 23.50
N LEU A 85 12.87 11.64 22.91
CA LEU A 85 11.46 11.65 23.30
C LEU A 85 10.80 10.29 23.09
N LEU A 86 10.97 9.69 21.90
CA LEU A 86 10.42 8.38 21.57
C LEU A 86 11.10 7.28 22.39
N GLY A 87 12.42 7.37 22.62
CA GLY A 87 13.15 6.46 23.48
C GLY A 87 12.63 6.46 24.92
N ALA A 88 12.31 7.64 25.47
CA ALA A 88 11.70 7.74 26.80
C ALA A 88 10.31 7.10 26.87
N ILE A 89 9.46 7.30 25.84
CA ILE A 89 8.17 6.63 25.75
C ILE A 89 8.35 5.11 25.64
N TYR A 90 9.32 4.66 24.85
CA TYR A 90 9.61 3.24 24.66
C TYR A 90 10.09 2.57 25.95
N ILE A 91 10.96 3.22 26.75
CA ILE A 91 11.36 2.70 28.07
C ILE A 91 10.13 2.49 28.95
N LEU A 92 9.24 3.49 29.04
CA LEU A 92 8.01 3.37 29.83
C LEU A 92 7.07 2.27 29.30
N TYR A 93 6.98 2.12 27.98
CA TYR A 93 6.19 1.07 27.34
C TYR A 93 6.79 -0.33 27.55
N SER A 94 8.12 -0.44 27.62
CA SER A 94 8.82 -1.72 27.84
C SER A 94 8.56 -2.31 29.22
N GLU A 95 8.16 -1.50 30.19
CA GLU A 95 7.74 -1.94 31.53
C GLU A 95 6.34 -2.60 31.55
N ILE A 96 5.57 -2.49 30.47
CA ILE A 96 4.25 -3.12 30.35
C ILE A 96 4.43 -4.61 30.02
N ASP A 97 3.67 -5.46 30.71
CA ASP A 97 3.62 -6.90 30.45
C ASP A 97 3.21 -7.21 29.00
N GLU A 98 3.84 -8.21 28.36
CA GLU A 98 3.61 -8.56 26.95
C GLU A 98 2.15 -8.94 26.64
N ASP A 99 1.44 -9.57 27.58
CA ASP A 99 0.02 -9.96 27.43
C ASP A 99 -0.92 -8.75 27.31
N LYS A 100 -0.47 -7.57 27.72
CA LYS A 100 -1.21 -6.31 27.64
C LYS A 100 -0.85 -5.46 26.44
N LYS A 101 0.18 -5.86 25.68
CA LYS A 101 0.57 -5.20 24.43
C LYS A 101 -0.33 -5.67 23.30
N SER A 102 -0.54 -4.80 22.33
CA SER A 102 -1.38 -5.11 21.17
C SER A 102 -0.65 -6.10 20.25
N SER A 103 -1.33 -7.18 19.89
CA SER A 103 -0.76 -8.21 19.02
C SER A 103 -0.29 -7.64 17.67
N ARG A 104 0.85 -8.15 17.20
CA ARG A 104 1.44 -7.90 15.87
C ARG A 104 1.43 -9.15 14.99
N ASP A 105 0.59 -10.14 15.29
CA ASP A 105 0.53 -11.42 14.58
C ASP A 105 0.24 -11.27 13.08
N TYR A 106 -0.37 -10.15 12.69
CA TYR A 106 -0.60 -9.84 11.28
C TYR A 106 0.69 -9.71 10.47
N ILE A 107 1.86 -9.45 11.09
CA ILE A 107 3.15 -9.43 10.40
C ILE A 107 3.47 -10.82 9.82
N GLN A 108 3.07 -11.90 10.49
CA GLN A 108 3.26 -13.26 9.99
C GLN A 108 2.43 -13.56 8.74
N GLN A 109 1.39 -12.77 8.47
CA GLN A 109 0.56 -12.89 7.27
C GLN A 109 1.13 -12.12 6.07
N LEU A 110 2.22 -11.38 6.27
CA LEU A 110 2.88 -10.63 5.22
C LEU A 110 3.98 -11.49 4.58
N PRO A 111 4.20 -11.37 3.26
CA PRO A 111 5.30 -12.06 2.59
C PRO A 111 6.67 -11.77 3.26
N PRO A 112 7.62 -12.72 3.25
CA PRO A 112 8.91 -12.56 3.95
C PRO A 112 9.73 -11.33 3.51
N ASP A 113 9.62 -10.95 2.23
CA ASP A 113 10.31 -9.78 1.69
C ASP A 113 9.68 -8.47 2.21
N ASP A 114 8.35 -8.41 2.26
CA ASP A 114 7.61 -7.26 2.78
C ASP A 114 7.80 -7.09 4.29
N GLN A 115 7.96 -8.19 5.05
CA GLN A 115 8.26 -8.11 6.48
C GLN A 115 9.53 -7.28 6.78
N ARG A 116 10.51 -7.25 5.85
CA ARG A 116 11.74 -6.45 5.96
C ARG A 116 11.51 -4.98 5.57
N GLU A 117 10.72 -4.75 4.52
CA GLU A 117 10.44 -3.40 3.97
C GLU A 117 9.46 -2.56 4.80
N LEU A 118 8.68 -3.15 5.70
CA LEU A 118 7.77 -2.42 6.60
C LEU A 118 8.46 -1.40 7.51
N THR A 119 9.79 -1.53 7.69
CA THR A 119 10.59 -0.50 8.38
C THR A 119 10.73 0.80 7.57
N ALA A 120 10.38 0.79 6.28
CA ALA A 120 10.54 1.88 5.33
C ALA A 120 9.22 2.56 4.91
N LEU A 121 8.15 2.49 5.74
CA LEU A 121 6.82 3.11 5.56
C LEU A 121 6.80 4.67 5.49
N SER A 122 7.76 5.26 4.77
CA SER A 122 7.90 6.69 4.50
C SER A 122 7.52 7.09 3.07
N SER A 123 7.19 6.13 2.19
CA SER A 123 6.64 6.44 0.88
C SER A 123 5.27 7.10 1.08
N GLY A 124 5.18 8.39 0.73
CA GLY A 124 4.08 9.29 1.09
C GLY A 124 2.75 8.95 0.43
N TYR A 125 2.09 7.88 0.85
CA TYR A 125 0.79 7.49 0.33
C TYR A 125 -0.32 8.35 0.94
N ARG A 126 -1.03 9.10 0.09
CA ARG A 126 -2.23 9.86 0.46
C ARG A 126 -3.47 8.99 0.32
N ILE A 127 -3.72 8.17 1.33
CA ILE A 127 -4.83 7.22 1.29
C ILE A 127 -5.94 7.76 2.19
N ARG A 128 -7.10 8.10 1.59
CA ARG A 128 -8.29 8.57 2.33
C ARG A 128 -8.74 7.56 3.39
N GLU A 129 -8.52 6.27 3.15
CA GLU A 129 -8.87 5.17 4.06
C GLU A 129 -7.95 5.09 5.30
N LEU A 130 -6.73 5.62 5.21
CA LEU A 130 -5.82 5.75 6.36
C LEU A 130 -6.12 6.98 7.20
N LEU A 131 -7.00 7.89 6.76
CA LEU A 131 -7.24 9.16 7.44
C LEU A 131 -7.81 8.97 8.85
N GLN A 132 -8.79 8.07 9.02
CA GLN A 132 -9.39 7.81 10.34
C GLN A 132 -8.39 7.12 11.29
N PRO A 133 -7.71 6.03 10.90
CA PRO A 133 -6.63 5.44 11.70
C PRO A 133 -5.51 6.43 12.04
N ALA A 134 -5.07 7.26 11.09
CA ALA A 134 -4.05 8.29 11.33
C ALA A 134 -4.52 9.34 12.35
N ARG A 135 -5.79 9.74 12.30
CA ARG A 135 -6.39 10.64 13.30
C ARG A 135 -6.42 10.00 14.68
N GLN A 136 -6.75 8.72 14.77
CA GLN A 136 -6.76 7.97 16.04
C GLN A 136 -5.36 7.89 16.65
N VAL A 137 -4.34 7.52 15.87
CA VAL A 137 -2.93 7.52 16.33
C VAL A 137 -2.50 8.92 16.77
N THR A 138 -2.84 9.95 16.00
CA THR A 138 -2.47 11.34 16.32
C THR A 138 -3.15 11.80 17.62
N ALA A 139 -4.41 11.43 17.84
CA ALA A 139 -5.15 11.74 19.06
C ALA A 139 -4.59 10.98 20.27
N ALA A 140 -4.31 9.68 20.14
CA ALA A 140 -3.72 8.86 21.19
C ALA A 140 -2.31 9.36 21.57
N MET A 141 -1.47 9.70 20.59
CA MET A 141 -0.19 10.37 20.84
C MET A 141 -0.39 11.75 21.50
N GLY A 142 -1.47 12.47 21.17
CA GLY A 142 -1.88 13.67 21.90
C GLY A 142 -2.14 13.40 23.38
N ALA A 143 -2.87 12.34 23.70
CA ALA A 143 -3.19 11.92 25.06
C ALA A 143 -1.93 11.49 25.84
N VAL A 144 -1.07 10.63 25.25
CA VAL A 144 0.22 10.23 25.85
C VAL A 144 1.03 11.46 26.22
N ARG A 145 1.19 12.40 25.28
CA ARG A 145 1.95 13.64 25.56
C ARG A 145 1.35 14.47 26.68
N HIS A 146 0.03 14.55 26.76
CA HIS A 146 -0.64 15.29 27.83
C HIS A 146 -0.43 14.63 29.21
N VAL A 147 -0.66 13.33 29.30
CA VAL A 147 -0.56 12.57 30.55
C VAL A 147 0.88 12.51 31.06
N LEU A 148 1.86 12.20 30.19
CA LEU A 148 3.28 12.20 30.56
C LEU A 148 3.72 13.57 31.09
N ARG A 149 3.26 14.65 30.44
CA ARG A 149 3.56 16.01 30.87
C ARG A 149 2.99 16.33 32.25
N GLU A 150 1.71 16.06 32.48
CA GLU A 150 1.09 16.31 33.79
C GLU A 150 1.73 15.42 34.87
N ARG A 151 2.07 14.16 34.54
CA ARG A 151 2.80 13.27 35.45
C ARG A 151 4.13 13.86 35.84
N VAL A 152 5.00 14.23 34.88
CA VAL A 152 6.32 14.81 35.15
C VAL A 152 6.28 16.03 36.07
N LEU A 153 5.30 16.92 35.87
CA LEU A 153 5.17 18.15 36.64
C LEU A 153 4.62 17.91 38.05
N ARG A 154 3.83 16.85 38.23
CA ARG A 154 3.31 16.41 39.53
C ARG A 154 4.38 15.67 40.32
N ASP A 155 4.97 14.65 39.70
CA ASP A 155 6.02 13.81 40.26
C ASP A 155 6.68 13.01 39.12
N PRO A 156 7.99 13.09 38.92
CA PRO A 156 8.67 12.29 37.89
C PRO A 156 9.06 10.89 38.37
N MET A 157 8.91 10.54 39.66
CA MET A 157 9.45 9.30 40.23
C MET A 157 8.66 8.04 39.85
N PRO A 158 9.34 6.88 39.74
CA PRO A 158 8.67 5.59 39.62
C PRO A 158 7.87 5.27 40.90
N PRO A 159 6.86 4.38 40.83
CA PRO A 159 6.46 3.58 39.67
C PRO A 159 5.61 4.34 38.64
N HIS A 160 5.67 3.91 37.38
CA HIS A 160 4.99 4.54 36.24
C HIS A 160 3.69 3.84 35.81
N ARG A 161 3.15 2.96 36.65
CA ARG A 161 1.96 2.15 36.35
C ARG A 161 0.72 2.97 36.00
N ASP A 162 0.64 4.21 36.50
CA ASP A 162 -0.45 5.13 36.19
C ASP A 162 -0.44 5.62 34.72
N LEU A 163 0.66 5.42 34.00
CA LEU A 163 0.82 5.74 32.58
C LEU A 163 0.45 4.58 31.65
N PHE A 164 0.33 3.36 32.16
CA PHE A 164 0.13 2.18 31.32
C PHE A 164 -1.16 2.22 30.50
N PRO A 165 -2.32 2.67 31.03
CA PRO A 165 -3.55 2.72 30.23
C PRO A 165 -3.43 3.62 28.99
N VAL A 166 -2.83 4.81 29.11
CA VAL A 166 -2.68 5.72 27.96
C VAL A 166 -1.66 5.20 26.94
N LEU A 167 -0.66 4.45 27.40
CA LEU A 167 0.32 3.79 26.53
C LEU A 167 -0.31 2.60 25.79
N GLN A 168 -1.18 1.84 26.43
CA GLN A 168 -1.95 0.74 25.82
C GLN A 168 -2.92 1.26 24.76
N ASP A 169 -3.64 2.35 25.04
CA ASP A 169 -4.51 3.01 24.06
C ASP A 169 -3.73 3.47 22.82
N PHE A 170 -2.53 4.02 23.03
CA PHE A 170 -1.64 4.41 21.94
C PHE A 170 -1.13 3.21 21.15
N ASP A 171 -0.71 2.15 21.83
CA ASP A 171 -0.26 0.92 21.18
C ASP A 171 -1.36 0.28 20.33
N LEU A 172 -2.60 0.19 20.85
CA LEU A 172 -3.74 -0.30 20.09
C LEU A 172 -4.02 0.54 18.84
N ALA A 173 -3.99 1.87 18.99
CA ALA A 173 -4.16 2.78 17.86
C ALA A 173 -3.05 2.60 16.82
N TRP A 174 -1.79 2.48 17.26
CA TRP A 174 -0.66 2.24 16.38
C TRP A 174 -0.75 0.89 15.68
N ALA A 175 -1.00 -0.19 16.41
CA ALA A 175 -1.18 -1.55 15.86
C ALA A 175 -2.22 -1.59 14.75
N THR A 176 -3.35 -0.91 14.99
CA THR A 176 -4.46 -0.83 14.04
C THR A 176 -4.09 -0.05 12.79
N PHE A 177 -3.37 1.07 12.96
CA PHE A 177 -2.88 1.88 11.86
C PHE A 177 -1.83 1.14 11.03
N GLU A 178 -0.85 0.55 11.70
CA GLU A 178 0.25 -0.23 11.13
C GLU A 178 -0.30 -1.41 10.33
N LYS A 179 -1.19 -2.23 10.91
CA LYS A 179 -1.87 -3.31 10.20
C LYS A 179 -2.53 -2.83 8.90
N LYS A 180 -3.26 -1.70 8.95
CA LYS A 180 -3.96 -1.17 7.77
C LYS A 180 -3.00 -0.67 6.69
N ILE A 181 -1.91 0.01 7.06
CA ILE A 181 -0.95 0.48 6.08
C ILE A 181 -0.18 -0.68 5.45
N CYS A 182 0.16 -1.73 6.21
CA CYS A 182 0.80 -2.93 5.68
C CYS A 182 -0.08 -3.61 4.62
N PHE A 183 -1.33 -3.91 4.96
CA PHE A 183 -2.24 -4.57 4.02
C PHE A 183 -2.58 -3.69 2.81
N TYR A 184 -2.72 -2.38 3.01
CA TYR A 184 -2.95 -1.48 1.89
C TYR A 184 -1.74 -1.44 0.94
N TYR A 185 -0.51 -1.36 1.47
CA TYR A 185 0.70 -1.37 0.67
C TYR A 185 0.80 -2.65 -0.17
N LEU A 186 0.65 -3.81 0.49
CA LEU A 186 0.61 -5.11 -0.18
C LEU A 186 -0.46 -5.13 -1.27
N GLN A 187 -1.66 -4.60 -0.96
CA GLN A 187 -2.74 -4.58 -1.93
C GLN A 187 -2.39 -3.76 -3.18
N GLN A 188 -1.82 -2.56 -3.00
CA GLN A 188 -1.41 -1.72 -4.12
C GLN A 188 -0.24 -2.32 -4.90
N HIS A 189 0.69 -2.99 -4.22
CA HIS A 189 1.80 -3.66 -4.86
C HIS A 189 1.32 -4.81 -5.77
N GLU A 190 0.46 -5.70 -5.26
CA GLU A 190 -0.18 -6.76 -6.06
C GLU A 190 -0.94 -6.17 -7.26
N THR A 191 -1.74 -5.11 -7.04
CA THR A 191 -2.50 -4.43 -8.10
C THR A 191 -1.57 -3.83 -9.15
N HIS A 192 -0.46 -3.22 -8.75
CA HIS A 192 0.49 -2.64 -9.68
C HIS A 192 1.19 -3.71 -10.52
N LEU A 193 1.75 -4.75 -9.89
CA LEU A 193 2.41 -5.84 -10.61
C LEU A 193 1.46 -6.54 -11.59
N PHE A 194 0.22 -6.81 -11.15
CA PHE A 194 -0.77 -7.43 -12.03
C PHE A 194 -1.19 -6.49 -13.18
N GLN A 195 -1.24 -5.17 -12.95
CA GLN A 195 -1.46 -4.18 -14.01
C GLN A 195 -0.32 -4.19 -15.05
N VAL A 196 0.94 -4.27 -14.61
CA VAL A 196 2.10 -4.36 -15.51
C VAL A 196 2.05 -5.66 -16.31
N LEU A 197 1.72 -6.79 -15.67
CA LEU A 197 1.57 -8.07 -16.36
C LEU A 197 0.46 -8.04 -17.42
N MET A 198 -0.69 -7.43 -17.12
CA MET A 198 -1.76 -7.22 -18.10
C MET A 198 -1.29 -6.37 -19.28
N SER A 199 -0.50 -5.32 -19.03
CA SER A 199 0.05 -4.47 -20.08
C SER A 199 1.02 -5.25 -20.98
N GLU A 200 1.94 -6.02 -20.41
CA GLU A 200 2.83 -6.91 -21.16
C GLU A 200 2.06 -7.95 -21.99
N THR A 201 0.96 -8.48 -21.42
CA THR A 201 0.08 -9.43 -22.11
C THR A 201 -0.60 -8.78 -23.32
N VAL A 202 -1.06 -7.54 -23.20
CA VAL A 202 -1.66 -6.79 -24.33
C VAL A 202 -0.63 -6.59 -25.44
N LEU A 203 0.58 -6.16 -25.10
CA LEU A 203 1.66 -5.98 -26.08
C LEU A 203 2.01 -7.28 -26.79
N ARG A 204 2.16 -8.38 -26.04
CA ARG A 204 2.39 -9.71 -26.61
C ARG A 204 1.25 -10.15 -27.53
N ALA A 205 0.00 -9.94 -27.13
CA ALA A 205 -1.16 -10.34 -27.91
C ALA A 205 -1.30 -9.53 -29.21
N LEU A 206 -0.90 -8.25 -29.20
CA LEU A 206 -0.79 -7.42 -30.40
C LEU A 206 0.34 -7.92 -31.33
N ASP A 207 1.53 -8.20 -30.79
CA ASP A 207 2.68 -8.71 -31.55
C ASP A 207 2.38 -10.05 -32.24
N ARG A 208 1.64 -10.93 -31.53
CA ARG A 208 1.19 -12.22 -32.06
C ARG A 208 -0.06 -12.13 -32.96
N GLY A 209 -0.66 -10.95 -33.08
CA GLY A 209 -1.87 -10.73 -33.88
C GLY A 209 -3.13 -11.42 -33.34
N TYR A 210 -3.17 -11.73 -32.03
CA TYR A 210 -4.35 -12.29 -31.37
C TYR A 210 -5.44 -11.25 -31.13
N ILE A 211 -5.05 -9.98 -31.05
CA ILE A 211 -5.93 -8.83 -30.92
C ILE A 211 -5.42 -7.72 -31.84
N THR A 212 -6.27 -6.74 -32.14
CA THR A 212 -5.90 -5.58 -32.96
C THR A 212 -5.83 -4.30 -32.12
N VAL A 213 -5.07 -3.32 -32.61
CA VAL A 213 -4.99 -1.98 -32.00
C VAL A 213 -6.38 -1.34 -31.91
N ASP A 214 -7.21 -1.51 -32.95
CA ASP A 214 -8.59 -1.01 -32.98
C ASP A 214 -9.45 -1.59 -31.84
N GLN A 215 -9.30 -2.88 -31.54
CA GLN A 215 -10.02 -3.51 -30.43
C GLN A 215 -9.62 -2.89 -29.08
N VAL A 216 -8.32 -2.61 -28.89
CA VAL A 216 -7.82 -1.97 -27.66
C VAL A 216 -8.32 -0.52 -27.56
N GLN A 217 -8.21 0.26 -28.63
CA GLN A 217 -8.61 1.67 -28.65
C GLN A 217 -10.12 1.88 -28.49
N SER A 218 -10.93 0.94 -29.00
CA SER A 218 -12.39 0.95 -28.91
C SER A 218 -12.92 0.31 -27.62
N PHE A 219 -12.04 -0.26 -26.77
CA PHE A 219 -12.42 -1.02 -25.57
C PHE A 219 -13.40 -2.15 -25.93
N ASP A 220 -13.04 -2.96 -26.93
CA ASP A 220 -13.90 -4.02 -27.43
C ASP A 220 -14.31 -4.97 -26.29
N PRO A 221 -15.61 -5.29 -26.13
CA PRO A 221 -16.10 -6.15 -25.04
C PRO A 221 -15.46 -7.54 -25.01
N SER A 222 -15.02 -8.08 -26.14
CA SER A 222 -14.31 -9.38 -26.19
C SER A 222 -13.01 -9.37 -25.39
N LEU A 223 -12.32 -8.23 -25.34
CA LEU A 223 -11.07 -8.06 -24.59
C LEU A 223 -11.25 -8.15 -23.08
N ILE A 224 -12.46 -7.89 -22.57
CA ILE A 224 -12.80 -8.04 -21.15
C ILE A 224 -12.65 -9.50 -20.71
N LEU A 225 -12.86 -10.45 -21.63
CA LEU A 225 -12.68 -11.88 -21.38
C LEU A 225 -11.28 -12.35 -21.80
N ALA A 226 -10.84 -11.97 -23.01
CA ALA A 226 -9.60 -12.46 -23.59
C ALA A 226 -8.36 -12.04 -22.79
N ILE A 227 -8.26 -10.77 -22.38
CA ILE A 227 -7.04 -10.28 -21.72
C ILE A 227 -6.83 -10.93 -20.34
N PRO A 228 -7.81 -11.03 -19.44
CA PRO A 228 -7.62 -11.75 -18.17
C PRO A 228 -7.19 -13.21 -18.35
N ARG A 229 -7.76 -13.90 -19.35
CA ARG A 229 -7.42 -15.29 -19.69
C ARG A 229 -5.97 -15.42 -20.17
N LEU A 230 -5.56 -14.59 -21.11
CA LEU A 230 -4.18 -14.54 -21.63
C LEU A 230 -3.19 -14.09 -20.55
N THR A 231 -3.61 -13.19 -19.65
CA THR A 231 -2.77 -12.69 -18.55
C THR A 231 -2.51 -13.81 -17.55
N LEU A 232 -3.54 -14.58 -17.21
CA LEU A 232 -3.40 -15.75 -16.34
C LEU A 232 -2.51 -16.81 -16.98
N PHE A 233 -2.68 -17.08 -18.27
CA PHE A 233 -1.78 -17.98 -19.01
C PHE A 233 -0.32 -17.47 -18.97
N SER A 234 -0.11 -16.17 -19.19
CA SER A 234 1.22 -15.55 -19.13
C SER A 234 1.84 -15.62 -17.73
N ALA A 235 1.04 -15.46 -16.67
CA ALA A 235 1.48 -15.66 -15.28
C ALA A 235 1.93 -17.10 -15.01
N LEU A 236 1.34 -18.10 -15.69
CA LEU A 236 1.66 -19.51 -15.49
C LEU A 236 2.87 -19.96 -16.32
N HIS A 237 3.02 -19.42 -17.53
CA HIS A 237 3.96 -19.91 -18.54
C HIS A 237 5.07 -18.91 -18.92
N HIS A 238 4.71 -17.68 -19.33
CA HIS A 238 5.67 -16.73 -19.89
C HIS A 238 6.51 -16.01 -18.85
N THR A 239 5.87 -15.58 -17.75
CA THR A 239 6.49 -14.75 -16.71
C THR A 239 6.12 -15.27 -15.31
N PRO A 240 6.45 -16.54 -14.98
CA PRO A 240 6.06 -17.14 -13.71
C PRO A 240 6.68 -16.48 -12.47
N ASP A 241 7.75 -15.72 -12.65
CA ASP A 241 8.45 -15.04 -11.56
C ASP A 241 7.86 -13.66 -11.23
N MET A 242 7.02 -13.10 -12.10
CA MET A 242 6.47 -11.75 -11.93
C MET A 242 5.28 -11.71 -10.96
N VAL A 243 4.44 -12.75 -11.00
CA VAL A 243 3.23 -12.86 -10.19
C VAL A 243 3.11 -14.29 -9.68
N ASN A 244 3.07 -14.44 -8.36
CA ASN A 244 2.79 -15.74 -7.76
C ASN A 244 1.29 -16.03 -7.82
N VAL A 245 0.90 -17.09 -8.53
CA VAL A 245 -0.49 -17.55 -8.66
C VAL A 245 -0.71 -18.97 -8.14
N THR A 246 0.35 -19.72 -7.85
CA THR A 246 0.28 -21.16 -7.55
C THR A 246 0.55 -21.51 -6.08
N ASP A 247 1.21 -20.65 -5.31
CA ASP A 247 1.49 -20.90 -3.90
C ASP A 247 0.34 -20.38 -3.01
N PRO A 248 -0.38 -21.22 -2.25
CA PRO A 248 -1.48 -20.77 -1.40
C PRO A 248 -1.10 -19.68 -0.38
N GLN A 249 0.16 -19.64 0.07
CA GLN A 249 0.61 -18.67 1.08
C GLN A 249 1.04 -17.35 0.47
N ASN A 250 1.69 -17.39 -0.70
CA ASN A 250 2.31 -16.23 -1.33
C ASN A 250 1.60 -15.76 -2.60
N ALA A 251 0.56 -16.49 -3.05
CA ALA A 251 -0.19 -16.09 -4.23
C ALA A 251 -0.91 -14.77 -4.01
N PHE A 252 -1.05 -14.01 -5.11
CA PHE A 252 -1.79 -12.76 -5.09
C PHE A 252 -3.22 -13.00 -4.61
N ARG A 253 -3.78 -12.04 -3.88
CA ARG A 253 -5.08 -12.20 -3.21
C ARG A 253 -6.22 -12.75 -4.08
N TRP A 254 -6.22 -12.47 -5.38
CA TRP A 254 -7.26 -12.96 -6.31
C TRP A 254 -7.15 -14.46 -6.63
N PHE A 255 -5.96 -15.05 -6.46
CA PHE A 255 -5.68 -16.43 -6.86
C PHE A 255 -5.54 -17.40 -5.67
N ARG A 256 -5.45 -16.90 -4.43
CA ARG A 256 -5.20 -17.73 -3.23
C ARG A 256 -6.15 -18.92 -3.10
N SER A 257 -7.45 -18.71 -3.33
CA SER A 257 -8.48 -19.77 -3.23
C SER A 257 -8.39 -20.83 -4.34
N GLN A 258 -7.69 -20.54 -5.43
CA GLN A 258 -7.56 -21.43 -6.60
C GLN A 258 -6.10 -21.80 -6.89
N SER A 259 -5.19 -21.49 -5.97
CA SER A 259 -3.75 -21.73 -6.10
C SER A 259 -3.41 -23.20 -6.41
N SER A 260 -4.09 -24.15 -5.76
CA SER A 260 -3.91 -25.59 -6.05
C SER A 260 -4.31 -25.95 -7.48
N LEU A 261 -5.44 -25.43 -7.97
CA LEU A 261 -5.87 -25.65 -9.35
C LEU A 261 -4.87 -25.03 -10.33
N LEU A 262 -4.42 -23.81 -10.06
CA LEU A 262 -3.45 -23.10 -10.90
C LEU A 262 -2.09 -23.81 -10.92
N PHE A 263 -1.70 -24.45 -9.82
CA PHE A 263 -0.52 -25.31 -9.78
C PHE A 263 -0.70 -26.53 -10.71
N GLU A 264 -1.83 -27.23 -10.65
CA GLU A 264 -2.13 -28.35 -11.55
C GLU A 264 -2.21 -27.93 -13.02
N VAL A 265 -2.79 -26.77 -13.30
CA VAL A 265 -2.80 -26.19 -14.66
C VAL A 265 -1.39 -25.88 -15.12
N LYS A 266 -0.54 -25.28 -14.28
CA LYS A 266 0.87 -25.01 -14.61
C LYS A 266 1.61 -26.28 -14.98
N MET A 267 1.44 -27.36 -14.21
CA MET A 267 2.09 -28.64 -14.49
C MET A 267 1.65 -29.22 -15.85
N ARG A 268 0.36 -29.16 -16.17
CA ARG A 268 -0.15 -29.59 -17.48
C ARG A 268 0.34 -28.72 -18.63
N ILE A 269 0.46 -27.41 -18.44
CA ILE A 269 1.01 -26.51 -19.48
C ILE A 269 2.46 -26.87 -19.81
N LEU A 270 3.28 -27.25 -18.82
CA LEU A 270 4.68 -27.64 -19.05
C LEU A 270 4.83 -28.93 -19.87
N GLU A 271 3.78 -29.74 -19.98
CA GLU A 271 3.75 -30.97 -20.79
C GLU A 271 3.32 -30.72 -22.24
N LEU A 272 2.81 -29.52 -22.55
CA LEU A 272 2.34 -29.17 -23.89
C LEU A 272 3.50 -28.92 -24.86
N LYS A 273 3.27 -29.30 -26.12
CA LYS A 273 4.14 -28.94 -27.25
C LYS A 273 3.87 -27.49 -27.68
N GLU A 274 4.83 -26.89 -28.39
CA GLU A 274 4.74 -25.52 -28.90
C GLU A 274 3.49 -25.27 -29.77
N ASN A 275 3.09 -26.23 -30.61
CA ASN A 275 1.87 -26.11 -31.42
C ASN A 275 0.61 -26.08 -30.55
N GLN A 276 0.56 -26.88 -29.47
CA GLN A 276 -0.56 -26.89 -28.52
C GLN A 276 -0.62 -25.61 -27.70
N ILE A 277 0.54 -25.04 -27.33
CA ILE A 277 0.62 -23.73 -26.66
C ILE A 277 0.07 -22.63 -27.56
N ASN A 278 0.50 -22.57 -28.83
CA ASN A 278 -0.01 -21.60 -29.79
C ASN A 278 -1.51 -21.78 -30.05
N HIS A 279 -2.01 -23.02 -30.08
CA HIS A 279 -3.45 -23.29 -30.18
C HIS A 279 -4.21 -22.79 -28.94
N LEU A 280 -3.70 -23.08 -27.75
CA LEU A 280 -4.26 -22.62 -26.47
C LEU A 280 -4.33 -21.08 -26.38
N GLU A 281 -3.26 -20.37 -26.74
CA GLU A 281 -3.25 -18.90 -26.75
C GLU A 281 -4.33 -18.33 -27.71
N ARG A 282 -4.53 -18.94 -28.88
CA ARG A 282 -5.55 -18.48 -29.84
C ARG A 282 -6.97 -18.67 -29.32
N ILE A 283 -7.29 -19.83 -28.74
CA ILE A 283 -8.62 -20.08 -28.17
C ILE A 283 -8.88 -19.21 -26.92
N LEU A 284 -7.85 -18.91 -26.12
CA LEU A 284 -7.96 -17.99 -24.97
C LEU A 284 -8.24 -16.55 -25.41
N ALA A 285 -7.74 -16.16 -26.58
CA ALA A 285 -7.97 -14.86 -27.21
C ALA A 285 -9.33 -14.74 -27.92
N ASP A 286 -10.18 -15.78 -27.88
CA ASP A 286 -11.44 -15.87 -28.63
C ASP A 286 -11.26 -15.72 -30.16
N GLN A 287 -10.11 -16.16 -30.68
CA GLN A 287 -9.85 -16.17 -32.12
C GLN A 287 -10.46 -17.42 -32.77
N PRO A 288 -11.17 -17.29 -33.90
CA PRO A 288 -11.76 -18.43 -34.58
C PRO A 288 -10.67 -19.41 -35.05
N GLU A 289 -10.95 -20.70 -34.92
CA GLU A 289 -10.09 -21.76 -35.46
C GLU A 289 -9.93 -21.55 -36.97
N SER A 290 -8.67 -21.47 -37.42
CA SER A 290 -8.38 -21.43 -38.86
C SER A 290 -8.80 -22.77 -39.46
N GLU A 291 -9.58 -22.75 -40.55
CA GLU A 291 -10.14 -23.92 -41.26
C GLU A 291 -9.10 -24.94 -41.80
N GLY A 292 -7.82 -24.86 -41.44
CA GLY A 292 -6.73 -25.64 -42.00
C GLY A 292 -6.07 -26.71 -41.12
N ASP A 293 -6.39 -26.80 -39.82
CA ASP A 293 -5.64 -27.68 -38.90
C ASP A 293 -6.52 -28.81 -38.32
N VAL A 294 -7.10 -29.62 -39.22
CA VAL A 294 -7.89 -30.81 -38.85
C VAL A 294 -6.96 -32.00 -38.73
N THR A 295 -6.19 -32.08 -37.64
CA THR A 295 -5.66 -33.37 -37.17
C THR A 295 -5.67 -33.49 -35.64
N VAL A 296 -6.30 -34.59 -35.18
CA VAL A 296 -6.07 -35.33 -33.93
C VAL A 296 -6.90 -34.94 -32.68
N GLY A 297 -8.07 -35.59 -32.55
CA GLY A 297 -9.01 -35.51 -31.43
C GLY A 297 -8.58 -36.16 -30.10
N VAL A 298 -7.29 -36.08 -29.73
CA VAL A 298 -6.79 -36.41 -28.37
C VAL A 298 -5.82 -35.33 -27.87
N GLU A 299 -4.99 -34.77 -28.76
CA GLU A 299 -4.05 -33.67 -28.42
C GLU A 299 -4.79 -32.37 -28.02
N ASP A 300 -6.04 -32.25 -28.43
CA ASP A 300 -6.94 -31.14 -28.15
C ASP A 300 -7.69 -31.29 -26.80
N GLU A 301 -7.83 -32.51 -26.26
CA GLU A 301 -8.56 -32.71 -24.99
C GLU A 301 -7.78 -32.12 -23.79
N ALA A 302 -6.45 -32.24 -23.80
CA ALA A 302 -5.58 -31.60 -22.81
C ALA A 302 -5.64 -30.06 -22.91
N VAL A 303 -5.61 -29.52 -24.13
CA VAL A 303 -5.72 -28.07 -24.40
C VAL A 303 -7.08 -27.54 -23.95
N LYS A 304 -8.17 -28.22 -24.30
CA LYS A 304 -9.54 -27.91 -23.87
C LYS A 304 -9.69 -27.94 -22.36
N SER A 305 -9.12 -28.95 -21.69
CA SER A 305 -9.17 -29.04 -20.23
C SER A 305 -8.46 -27.85 -19.57
N ILE A 306 -7.25 -27.50 -20.03
CA ILE A 306 -6.51 -26.33 -19.54
C ILE A 306 -7.28 -25.04 -19.81
N PHE A 307 -7.84 -24.89 -21.01
CA PHE A 307 -8.65 -23.73 -21.39
C PHE A 307 -9.84 -23.54 -20.44
N LEU A 308 -10.59 -24.59 -20.14
CA LEU A 308 -11.74 -24.52 -19.23
C LEU A 308 -11.34 -24.12 -17.81
N ASP A 309 -10.21 -24.63 -17.30
CA ASP A 309 -9.71 -24.26 -15.98
C ASP A 309 -9.26 -22.79 -15.93
N ILE A 310 -8.54 -22.32 -16.95
CA ILE A 310 -8.15 -20.90 -17.07
C ILE A 310 -9.40 -20.00 -17.16
N CYS A 311 -10.42 -20.40 -17.91
CA CYS A 311 -11.68 -19.66 -17.99
C CYS A 311 -12.39 -19.60 -16.64
N SER A 312 -12.48 -20.73 -15.94
CA SER A 312 -13.12 -20.80 -14.61
C SER A 312 -12.49 -19.84 -13.59
N VAL A 313 -11.16 -19.74 -13.57
CA VAL A 313 -10.43 -18.78 -12.71
C VAL A 313 -10.63 -17.34 -13.20
N SER A 314 -10.48 -17.11 -14.50
CA SER A 314 -10.57 -15.76 -15.09
C SER A 314 -11.97 -15.17 -14.95
N ASP A 315 -13.02 -15.98 -15.08
CA ASP A 315 -14.41 -15.53 -14.92
C ASP A 315 -14.70 -15.09 -13.47
N GLN A 316 -14.01 -15.67 -12.48
CA GLN A 316 -14.08 -15.20 -11.09
C GLN A 316 -13.32 -13.88 -10.92
N LEU A 317 -12.16 -13.76 -11.58
CA LEU A 317 -11.34 -12.55 -11.55
C LEU A 317 -12.09 -11.34 -12.13
N ILE A 318 -12.81 -11.51 -13.23
CA ILE A 318 -13.57 -10.45 -13.94
C ILE A 318 -14.77 -9.95 -13.12
N ARG A 319 -15.27 -10.73 -12.15
CA ARG A 319 -16.31 -10.25 -11.21
C ARG A 319 -15.80 -9.17 -10.25
N SER A 320 -14.48 -9.05 -10.08
CA SER A 320 -13.86 -8.01 -9.28
C SER A 320 -13.87 -6.67 -10.01
N LYS A 321 -14.59 -5.68 -9.44
CA LYS A 321 -14.58 -4.29 -9.95
C LYS A 321 -13.18 -3.70 -10.04
N GLU A 322 -12.28 -4.13 -9.18
CA GLU A 322 -10.89 -3.70 -9.19
C GLU A 322 -10.16 -4.17 -10.45
N VAL A 323 -10.35 -5.42 -10.86
CA VAL A 323 -9.74 -5.98 -12.07
C VAL A 323 -10.28 -5.30 -13.31
N ILE A 324 -11.59 -5.06 -13.37
CA ILE A 324 -12.19 -4.27 -14.46
C ILE A 324 -11.60 -2.85 -14.52
N GLY A 325 -11.39 -2.23 -13.36
CA GLY A 325 -10.70 -0.94 -13.27
C GLY A 325 -9.26 -0.99 -13.77
N MET A 326 -8.53 -2.06 -13.47
CA MET A 326 -7.18 -2.28 -13.99
C MET A 326 -7.16 -2.42 -15.51
N LEU A 327 -8.05 -3.24 -16.09
CA LEU A 327 -8.18 -3.41 -17.54
C LEU A 327 -8.44 -2.07 -18.25
N SER A 328 -9.39 -1.30 -17.73
CA SER A 328 -9.71 0.02 -18.30
C SER A 328 -8.49 0.96 -18.27
N LYS A 329 -7.71 0.92 -17.19
CA LYS A 329 -6.48 1.69 -17.06
C LYS A 329 -5.39 1.21 -18.04
N VAL A 330 -5.20 -0.11 -18.17
CA VAL A 330 -4.25 -0.70 -19.13
C VAL A 330 -4.56 -0.27 -20.56
N PHE A 331 -5.81 -0.38 -20.99
CA PHE A 331 -6.20 0.06 -22.33
C PHE A 331 -6.04 1.56 -22.54
N SER A 332 -6.28 2.38 -21.50
CA SER A 332 -6.02 3.82 -21.61
C SER A 332 -4.54 4.17 -21.76
N MET A 333 -3.63 3.41 -21.13
CA MET A 333 -2.18 3.64 -21.28
C MET A 333 -1.73 3.39 -22.73
N HIS A 334 -2.19 2.29 -23.34
CA HIS A 334 -1.86 1.97 -24.73
C HIS A 334 -2.56 2.84 -25.78
N LYS A 335 -3.53 3.68 -25.36
CA LYS A 335 -4.13 4.71 -26.23
C LYS A 335 -3.27 5.98 -26.31
N GLU A 336 -2.52 6.29 -25.25
CA GLU A 336 -1.73 7.52 -25.15
C GLU A 336 -0.34 7.39 -25.80
N GLU A 337 0.23 6.18 -25.84
CA GLU A 337 1.58 5.93 -26.37
C GLU A 337 1.72 6.22 -27.89
N GLU A 338 0.65 6.09 -28.69
CA GLU A 338 0.69 6.45 -30.11
C GLU A 338 0.63 7.97 -30.37
N ASN A 339 0.04 8.76 -29.46
CA ASN A 339 0.02 10.22 -29.63
C ASN A 339 1.40 10.86 -29.37
N THR A 340 2.33 10.14 -28.75
CA THR A 340 3.70 10.58 -28.52
C THR A 340 4.69 10.20 -29.61
N HIS A 341 4.28 9.40 -30.60
CA HIS A 341 5.10 9.01 -31.75
C HIS A 341 4.77 9.75 -33.05
N ILE A 342 3.94 10.78 -32.97
CA ILE A 342 3.64 11.72 -34.06
C ILE A 342 3.99 13.14 -33.61
N GLU A 343 5.28 13.42 -33.40
CA GLU A 343 5.85 14.78 -33.50
C GLU A 343 7.20 14.75 -34.21
#